data_AF-A0A286C6C5-F1
#
_entry.id   AF-A0A286C6C5-F1
#
_cell.length_a   1.000
_cell.length_b   1.000
_cell.length_c   1.000
_cell.angle_alpha   90.00
_cell.angle_beta   90.00
_cell.angle_gamma   90.00
#
_symmetry.space_group_name_H-M   'P 1'
#
loop_
_entity.id
_entity.type
_entity.pdbx_description
1 polymer ?
#
loop_
_entity_poly.entity_id
_entity_poly.type
_entity_poly.pdbx_seq_one_letter_code
_entity_poly.pdbx_strand_id
1 'polypeptide(L)'
;MVGYIYDGATPHSPPKLELLDRLLCWQHYRMNDDWNNKELKASVEAYVEMQRNERAGQLIVKKQYYNKLAQRFGRSEKAFERRMQNISYVLSLMGRSWLTGVRPAKNVDADVAEQIEKLLAKLEGQKVVTPTAFGIAVREEARQKNLSKPNGNPSPKFRRVMITQFQREAAVEAWVLQQAAGICECCEKPAPFNGADGLPYLELHYVRQLAEGGPDTVSNAVALCPNCHREIHYGINAQALSAWLYDNVARLIRD
;
A
#
# COMPACT_ATOMS: atom_id res chain seq x y z
N MET A 1 -17.42 46.00 64.95
CA MET A 1 -16.84 44.70 65.32
C MET A 1 -17.61 43.64 64.53
N VAL A 2 -16.92 43.04 63.57
CA VAL A 2 -17.19 41.85 62.73
C VAL A 2 -18.63 41.30 62.62
N GLY A 3 -19.14 41.23 61.39
CA GLY A 3 -20.24 40.36 60.99
C GLY A 3 -20.11 40.03 59.50
N TYR A 4 -19.62 38.83 59.19
CA TYR A 4 -19.52 38.27 57.83
C TYR A 4 -20.88 37.70 57.40
N ILE A 5 -21.34 38.04 56.20
CA ILE A 5 -22.41 37.31 55.51
C ILE A 5 -21.82 36.80 54.19
N TYR A 6 -21.79 35.48 54.05
CA TYR A 6 -21.48 34.75 52.82
C TYR A 6 -22.75 34.70 51.96
N ASP A 7 -22.68 35.20 50.72
CA ASP A 7 -23.66 34.87 49.68
C ASP A 7 -22.98 33.98 48.63
N GLY A 8 -23.53 32.77 48.47
CA GLY A 8 -23.06 31.76 47.55
C GLY A 8 -23.51 32.05 46.13
N ALA A 9 -22.55 32.30 45.24
CA ALA A 9 -22.77 32.27 43.79
C ALA A 9 -22.57 30.83 43.28
N THR A 10 -23.63 30.25 42.73
CA THR A 10 -23.57 29.00 41.96
C THR A 10 -22.86 29.25 40.62
N PRO A 11 -21.97 28.35 40.14
CA PRO A 11 -21.40 28.47 38.82
C PRO A 11 -22.41 27.97 37.78
N HIS A 12 -22.95 28.89 36.98
CA HIS A 12 -23.72 28.57 35.79
C HIS A 12 -22.90 27.66 34.87
N SER A 13 -23.38 26.42 34.69
CA SER A 13 -22.86 25.51 33.67
C SER A 13 -23.20 26.06 32.27
N PRO A 14 -22.25 26.08 31.32
CA PRO A 14 -22.55 26.48 29.95
C PRO A 14 -23.53 25.49 29.29
N PRO A 15 -24.34 25.95 28.32
CA PRO A 15 -25.41 25.14 27.75
C PRO A 15 -24.87 23.89 27.04
N LYS A 16 -25.43 22.73 27.41
CA LYS A 16 -25.13 21.39 26.88
C LYS A 16 -25.39 21.21 25.36
N LEU A 17 -25.80 22.26 24.64
CA LEU A 17 -26.22 22.15 23.23
C LEU A 17 -25.07 22.11 22.22
N GLU A 18 -23.88 22.66 22.51
CA GLU A 18 -22.77 22.65 21.53
C GLU A 18 -22.03 21.31 21.41
N LEU A 19 -22.14 20.44 22.42
CA LEU A 19 -21.45 19.14 22.43
C LEU A 19 -22.20 18.07 21.64
N LEU A 20 -23.54 18.12 21.59
CA LEU A 20 -24.33 17.20 20.76
C LEU A 20 -24.22 17.54 19.28
N ASP A 21 -24.19 18.81 18.89
CA ASP A 21 -23.96 19.21 17.50
C ASP A 21 -22.55 18.84 17.02
N ARG A 22 -21.55 18.93 17.90
CA ARG A 22 -20.20 18.38 17.63
C ARG A 22 -20.19 16.85 17.57
N LEU A 23 -20.89 16.14 18.44
CA LEU A 23 -20.95 14.67 18.41
C LEU A 23 -21.74 14.12 17.20
N LEU A 24 -22.78 14.83 16.77
CA LEU A 24 -23.53 14.52 15.54
C LEU A 24 -22.70 14.83 14.28
N CYS A 25 -21.88 15.89 14.31
CA CYS A 25 -20.91 16.20 13.24
C CYS A 25 -19.81 15.12 13.14
N TRP A 26 -19.41 14.50 14.25
CA TRP A 26 -18.41 13.41 14.26
C TRP A 26 -19.01 12.02 13.94
N GLN A 27 -20.27 11.75 14.29
CA GLN A 27 -20.95 10.52 13.85
C GLN A 27 -21.35 10.54 12.36
N HIS A 28 -21.48 11.73 11.76
CA HIS A 28 -21.62 11.94 10.31
C HIS A 28 -20.30 12.11 9.56
N TYR A 29 -19.14 12.13 10.22
CA TYR A 29 -17.84 12.03 9.56
C TYR A 29 -17.51 10.58 9.14
N ARG A 30 -18.53 9.85 8.69
CA ARG A 30 -18.36 8.85 7.64
C ARG A 30 -18.33 9.63 6.34
N MET A 31 -17.17 10.18 6.01
CA MET A 31 -16.92 10.62 4.63
C MET A 31 -16.89 9.37 3.76
N ASN A 32 -18.07 8.95 3.30
CA ASN A 32 -18.19 8.47 1.93
C ASN A 32 -17.52 9.57 1.10
N ASP A 33 -16.30 9.30 0.69
CA ASP A 33 -15.55 10.20 -0.17
C ASP A 33 -16.40 10.29 -1.43
N ASP A 34 -17.08 11.42 -1.62
CA ASP A 34 -18.18 11.65 -2.57
C ASP A 34 -17.65 11.71 -4.03
N TRP A 35 -16.72 10.82 -4.35
CA TRP A 35 -16.04 10.69 -5.63
C TRP A 35 -16.85 9.80 -6.52
N ASN A 36 -17.28 10.36 -7.64
CA ASN A 36 -17.91 9.57 -8.67
C ASN A 36 -16.86 8.64 -9.31
N ASN A 37 -17.29 7.44 -9.72
CA ASN A 37 -16.53 6.46 -10.50
C ASN A 37 -15.71 7.09 -11.65
N LYS A 38 -16.21 8.15 -12.29
CA LYS A 38 -15.47 8.88 -13.34
C LYS A 38 -14.21 9.58 -12.83
N GLU A 39 -14.29 10.23 -11.68
CA GLU A 39 -13.16 10.93 -11.06
C GLU A 39 -12.12 9.93 -10.55
N LEU A 40 -12.58 8.84 -9.92
CA LEU A 40 -11.71 7.76 -9.44
C LEU A 40 -10.95 7.11 -10.60
N LYS A 41 -11.67 6.74 -11.66
CA LYS A 41 -11.06 6.17 -12.88
C LYS A 41 -10.00 7.09 -13.47
N ALA A 42 -10.30 8.38 -13.66
CA ALA A 42 -9.35 9.33 -14.23
C ALA A 42 -8.12 9.53 -13.33
N SER A 43 -8.28 9.45 -12.00
CA SER A 43 -7.17 9.51 -11.05
C SER A 43 -6.26 8.29 -11.17
N VAL A 44 -6.84 7.08 -11.30
CA VAL A 44 -6.07 5.85 -11.49
C VAL A 44 -5.35 5.85 -12.85
N GLU A 45 -6.00 6.30 -13.92
CA GLU A 45 -5.38 6.44 -15.24
C GLU A 45 -4.18 7.39 -15.21
N ALA A 46 -4.35 8.58 -14.62
CA ALA A 46 -3.26 9.54 -14.46
C ALA A 46 -2.11 9.00 -13.59
N TYR A 47 -2.42 8.22 -12.56
CA TYR A 47 -1.42 7.58 -11.72
C TYR A 47 -0.57 6.57 -12.51
N VAL A 48 -1.24 5.68 -13.26
CA VAL A 48 -0.55 4.69 -14.10
C VAL A 48 0.29 5.35 -15.19
N GLU A 49 -0.21 6.43 -15.81
CA GLU A 49 0.55 7.23 -16.77
C GLU A 49 1.81 7.83 -16.13
N MET A 50 1.69 8.48 -14.97
CA MET A 50 2.84 9.00 -14.24
C MET A 50 3.84 7.89 -13.90
N GLN A 51 3.38 6.70 -13.51
CA GLN A 51 4.26 5.59 -13.15
C GLN A 51 5.01 5.04 -14.37
N ARG A 52 4.34 4.95 -15.53
CA ARG A 52 4.99 4.59 -16.80
C ARG A 52 6.07 5.61 -17.19
N ASN A 53 5.76 6.89 -17.08
CA ASN A 53 6.70 7.96 -17.43
C ASN A 53 7.91 7.99 -16.45
N GLU A 54 7.68 7.83 -15.14
CA GLU A 54 8.76 7.74 -14.14
C GLU A 54 9.68 6.54 -14.41
N ARG A 55 9.10 5.37 -14.74
CA ARG A 55 9.85 4.17 -15.12
C ARG A 55 10.55 4.27 -16.47
N ALA A 56 10.13 5.17 -17.36
CA ALA A 56 10.82 5.45 -18.61
C ALA A 56 11.92 6.51 -18.44
N GLY A 57 12.28 6.87 -17.19
CA GLY A 57 13.27 7.90 -16.89
C GLY A 57 12.82 9.33 -17.25
N GLN A 58 11.53 9.54 -17.54
CA GLN A 58 11.04 10.86 -17.91
C GLN A 58 10.83 11.74 -16.67
N LEU A 59 11.23 13.01 -16.79
CA LEU A 59 10.97 14.00 -15.75
C LEU A 59 9.46 14.30 -15.70
N ILE A 60 8.82 13.90 -14.60
CA ILE A 60 7.39 14.14 -14.36
C ILE A 60 7.15 15.27 -13.36
N VAL A 61 6.36 16.27 -13.74
CA VAL A 61 5.87 17.31 -12.83
C VAL A 61 4.48 16.91 -12.33
N LYS A 62 4.44 16.19 -11.20
CA LYS A 62 3.21 15.62 -10.60
C LYS A 62 2.08 16.66 -10.45
N LYS A 63 2.42 17.91 -10.10
CA LYS A 63 1.47 19.02 -9.99
C LYS A 63 0.68 19.26 -11.29
N GLN A 64 1.29 19.11 -12.47
CA GLN A 64 0.59 19.29 -13.74
C GLN A 64 -0.56 18.28 -13.92
N TYR A 65 -0.39 17.04 -13.46
CA TYR A 65 -1.46 16.04 -13.48
C TYR A 65 -2.59 16.43 -12.54
N TYR A 66 -2.27 16.91 -11.34
CA TYR A 66 -3.26 17.34 -10.35
C TYR A 66 -4.07 18.53 -10.89
N ASN A 67 -3.41 19.47 -11.55
CA ASN A 67 -4.05 20.65 -12.15
C ASN A 67 -4.99 20.28 -13.28
N LYS A 68 -4.57 19.37 -14.18
CA LYS A 68 -5.43 18.86 -15.25
C LYS A 68 -6.70 18.19 -14.71
N LEU A 69 -6.56 17.37 -13.68
CA LEU A 69 -7.69 16.70 -13.03
C LEU A 69 -8.60 17.70 -12.29
N ALA A 70 -8.01 18.66 -11.58
CA ALA A 70 -8.71 19.76 -10.90
C ALA A 70 -9.59 20.55 -11.86
N GLN A 71 -9.03 20.98 -12.99
CA GLN A 71 -9.77 21.69 -14.04
C GLN A 71 -10.90 20.86 -14.65
N ARG A 72 -10.68 19.55 -14.83
CA ARG A 72 -11.66 18.65 -15.45
C ARG A 72 -12.86 18.36 -14.55
N PHE A 73 -12.66 18.25 -13.25
CA PHE A 73 -13.69 17.76 -12.31
C PHE A 73 -14.13 18.79 -11.26
N GLY A 74 -13.54 19.99 -11.25
CA GLY A 74 -13.95 21.07 -10.35
C GLY A 74 -13.54 20.88 -8.88
N ARG A 75 -12.52 20.05 -8.61
CA ARG A 75 -11.93 19.88 -7.27
C ARG A 75 -10.59 20.60 -7.16
N SER A 76 -10.10 20.78 -5.93
CA SER A 76 -8.79 21.36 -5.69
C SER A 76 -7.65 20.41 -6.08
N GLU A 77 -6.50 20.97 -6.46
CA GLU A 77 -5.26 20.20 -6.71
C GLU A 77 -4.91 19.31 -5.50
N LYS A 78 -5.11 19.84 -4.28
CA LYS A 78 -4.83 19.13 -3.02
C LYS A 78 -5.69 17.88 -2.84
N ALA A 79 -6.93 17.90 -3.33
CA ALA A 79 -7.81 16.73 -3.29
C ALA A 79 -7.25 15.60 -4.17
N PHE A 80 -6.73 15.93 -5.35
CA PHE A 80 -6.11 14.94 -6.24
C PHE A 80 -4.76 14.44 -5.73
N GLU A 81 -3.94 15.30 -5.11
CA GLU A 81 -2.71 14.85 -4.44
C GLU A 81 -3.02 13.79 -3.37
N ARG A 82 -4.02 14.05 -2.51
CA ARG A 82 -4.46 13.09 -1.49
C ARG A 82 -4.99 11.80 -2.13
N ARG A 83 -5.72 11.89 -3.24
CA ARG A 83 -6.19 10.73 -3.99
C ARG A 83 -5.03 9.88 -4.51
N MET A 84 -3.96 10.51 -5.03
CA MET A 84 -2.76 9.76 -5.46
C MET A 84 -2.08 9.05 -4.28
N GLN A 85 -2.05 9.67 -3.09
CA GLN A 85 -1.53 9.02 -1.88
C GLN A 85 -2.39 7.83 -1.44
N ASN A 86 -3.72 7.88 -1.63
CA ASN A 86 -4.59 6.73 -1.41
C ASN A 86 -4.32 5.60 -2.40
N ILE A 87 -4.11 5.91 -3.68
CA ILE A 87 -3.73 4.92 -4.69
C ILE A 87 -2.38 4.27 -4.33
N SER A 88 -1.38 5.07 -3.91
CA SER A 88 -0.12 4.54 -3.39
C SER A 88 -0.33 3.59 -2.19
N TYR A 89 -1.29 3.88 -1.31
CA TYR A 89 -1.63 2.99 -0.21
C TYR A 89 -2.23 1.66 -0.67
N VAL A 90 -3.17 1.68 -1.61
CA VAL A 90 -3.70 0.43 -2.20
C VAL A 90 -2.59 -0.39 -2.87
N LEU A 91 -1.70 0.24 -3.65
CA LEU A 91 -0.55 -0.43 -4.24
C LEU A 91 0.36 -1.07 -3.18
N SER A 92 0.64 -0.38 -2.08
CA SER A 92 1.45 -0.94 -0.98
C SER A 92 0.82 -2.18 -0.34
N LEU A 93 -0.51 -2.23 -0.22
CA LEU A 93 -1.23 -3.40 0.28
C LEU A 93 -1.21 -4.57 -0.71
N MET A 94 -1.14 -4.26 -2.01
CA MET A 94 -0.93 -5.24 -3.08
C MET A 94 0.53 -5.72 -3.18
N GLY A 95 1.44 -5.17 -2.36
CA GLY A 95 2.86 -5.48 -2.42
C GLY A 95 3.59 -4.84 -3.59
N ARG A 96 3.00 -3.80 -4.20
CA ARG A 96 3.49 -3.13 -5.40
C ARG A 96 4.24 -1.84 -5.06
N SER A 97 5.13 -1.42 -5.96
CA SER A 97 5.80 -0.14 -5.87
C SER A 97 4.83 1.01 -6.17
N TRP A 98 5.08 2.17 -5.59
CA TRP A 98 4.31 3.39 -5.80
C TRP A 98 5.21 4.53 -6.30
N LEU A 99 4.60 5.58 -6.85
CA LEU A 99 5.29 6.75 -7.39
C LEU A 99 6.22 7.40 -6.37
N THR A 100 7.43 7.73 -6.80
CA THR A 100 8.45 8.38 -5.97
C THR A 100 7.95 9.72 -5.46
N GLY A 101 8.02 9.94 -4.14
CA GLY A 101 7.53 11.15 -3.50
C GLY A 101 6.01 11.22 -3.25
N VAL A 102 5.23 10.21 -3.68
CA VAL A 102 3.78 10.13 -3.39
C VAL A 102 3.54 9.07 -2.33
N ARG A 103 3.78 9.43 -1.06
CA ARG A 103 3.73 8.46 0.05
C ARG A 103 2.30 7.90 0.27
N PRO A 104 2.16 6.59 0.54
CA PRO A 104 0.91 5.97 0.95
C PRO A 104 0.18 6.69 2.08
N ALA A 105 -1.10 7.04 1.87
CA ALA A 105 -1.99 7.57 2.91
C ALA A 105 -3.24 6.69 3.06
N LYS A 106 -3.53 6.26 4.29
CA LYS A 106 -4.54 5.24 4.62
C LYS A 106 -5.99 5.72 4.53
N ASN A 107 -6.25 6.96 4.11
CA ASN A 107 -7.58 7.57 4.14
C ASN A 107 -8.43 7.05 2.96
N VAL A 108 -8.70 5.75 2.94
CA VAL A 108 -9.49 5.04 1.94
C VAL A 108 -10.18 3.85 2.61
N ASP A 109 -11.46 3.67 2.34
CA ASP A 109 -12.24 2.53 2.84
C ASP A 109 -12.06 1.28 1.96
N ALA A 110 -12.64 0.15 2.39
CA ALA A 110 -12.53 -1.12 1.68
C ALA A 110 -13.19 -1.10 0.28
N ASP A 111 -14.30 -0.38 0.12
CA ASP A 111 -15.05 -0.32 -1.14
C ASP A 111 -14.30 0.46 -2.21
N VAL A 112 -13.74 1.63 -1.86
CA VAL A 112 -12.90 2.43 -2.76
C VAL A 112 -11.60 1.70 -3.08
N ALA A 113 -11.00 1.00 -2.11
CA ALA A 113 -9.83 0.17 -2.38
C ALA A 113 -10.12 -0.93 -3.41
N GLU A 114 -11.24 -1.65 -3.26
CA GLU A 114 -11.65 -2.68 -4.22
C GLU A 114 -11.87 -2.08 -5.62
N GLN A 115 -12.44 -0.87 -5.71
CA GLN A 115 -12.60 -0.18 -6.99
C GLN A 115 -11.26 0.20 -7.62
N ILE A 116 -10.30 0.70 -6.84
CA ILE A 116 -8.94 1.03 -7.32
C ILE A 116 -8.27 -0.24 -7.86
N GLU A 117 -8.35 -1.36 -7.14
CA GLU A 117 -7.79 -2.66 -7.59
C GLU A 117 -8.38 -3.10 -8.93
N LYS A 118 -9.71 -3.03 -9.08
CA LYS A 118 -10.40 -3.38 -10.33
C LYS A 118 -9.96 -2.48 -11.49
N LEU A 119 -9.77 -1.18 -11.23
CA LEU A 119 -9.32 -0.23 -12.24
C LEU A 119 -7.86 -0.50 -12.67
N LEU A 120 -6.95 -0.70 -11.72
CA LEU A 120 -5.56 -1.03 -11.98
C LEU A 120 -5.44 -2.31 -12.83
N ALA A 121 -6.10 -3.39 -12.40
CA ALA A 121 -6.07 -4.65 -13.12
C ALA A 121 -6.62 -4.52 -14.55
N LYS A 122 -7.71 -3.76 -14.73
CA LYS A 122 -8.28 -3.49 -16.06
C LYS A 122 -7.31 -2.73 -16.97
N LEU A 123 -6.59 -1.74 -16.44
CA LEU A 123 -5.62 -0.95 -17.22
C LEU A 123 -4.37 -1.75 -17.59
N GLU A 124 -4.02 -2.75 -16.79
CA GLU A 124 -2.87 -3.63 -17.01
C GLU A 124 -3.22 -4.91 -17.79
N GLY A 125 -4.50 -5.11 -18.13
CA GLY A 125 -4.97 -6.35 -18.75
C GLY A 125 -4.85 -7.59 -17.85
N GLN A 126 -4.65 -7.39 -16.55
CA GLN A 126 -4.51 -8.44 -15.56
C GLN A 126 -5.89 -8.77 -14.93
N LYS A 127 -6.10 -10.03 -14.53
CA LYS A 127 -7.24 -10.40 -13.68
C LYS A 127 -6.86 -10.13 -12.22
N VAL A 128 -7.72 -9.42 -11.48
CA VAL A 128 -7.53 -9.10 -10.04
C VAL A 128 -7.42 -10.41 -9.25
N VAL A 129 -6.34 -10.60 -8.48
CA VAL A 129 -6.20 -11.76 -7.56
C VAL A 129 -5.73 -11.36 -6.14
N THR A 130 -5.82 -10.09 -5.76
CA THR A 130 -5.41 -9.67 -4.41
C THR A 130 -6.63 -9.50 -3.50
N PRO A 131 -6.59 -10.00 -2.25
CA PRO A 131 -7.64 -9.75 -1.27
C PRO A 131 -7.32 -8.48 -0.46
N THR A 132 -6.94 -7.38 -1.12
CA THR A 132 -6.51 -6.16 -0.41
C THR A 132 -7.65 -5.56 0.41
N ALA A 133 -8.88 -5.56 -0.11
CA ALA A 133 -10.08 -5.23 0.65
C ALA A 133 -10.25 -6.06 1.94
N PHE A 134 -9.99 -7.37 1.89
CA PHE A 134 -10.02 -8.22 3.09
C PHE A 134 -8.90 -7.83 4.07
N GLY A 135 -7.69 -7.57 3.57
CA GLY A 135 -6.58 -7.08 4.40
C GLY A 135 -6.88 -5.74 5.09
N ILE A 136 -7.63 -4.84 4.45
CA ILE A 136 -8.11 -3.59 5.05
C ILE A 136 -9.09 -3.90 6.17
N ALA A 137 -10.12 -4.71 5.91
CA ALA A 137 -11.11 -5.09 6.91
C ALA A 137 -10.47 -5.74 8.15
N VAL A 138 -9.53 -6.67 7.95
CA VAL A 138 -8.77 -7.30 9.04
C VAL A 138 -8.02 -6.25 9.87
N ARG A 139 -7.36 -5.27 9.23
CA ARG A 139 -6.61 -4.22 9.92
C ARG A 139 -7.52 -3.24 10.66
N GLU A 140 -8.75 -3.02 10.19
CA GLU A 140 -9.75 -2.20 10.86
C GLU A 140 -10.30 -2.92 12.09
N GLU A 141 -10.66 -4.20 11.98
CA GLU A 141 -11.09 -5.03 13.11
C GLU A 141 -10.01 -5.15 14.18
N ALA A 142 -8.75 -5.37 13.79
CA ALA A 142 -7.62 -5.50 14.71
C ALA A 142 -7.33 -4.22 15.52
N ARG A 143 -7.88 -3.06 15.15
CA ARG A 143 -7.75 -1.80 15.92
C ARG A 143 -8.81 -1.67 17.02
N GLN A 144 -9.82 -2.53 17.04
CA GLN A 144 -10.86 -2.48 18.06
C GLN A 144 -10.27 -2.90 19.42
N LYS A 145 -10.47 -2.08 20.45
CA LYS A 145 -9.87 -2.32 21.79
C LYS A 145 -10.37 -3.59 22.48
N ASN A 146 -11.63 -3.96 22.25
CA ASN A 146 -12.31 -5.05 22.94
C ASN A 146 -12.88 -6.06 21.95
N LEU A 147 -12.03 -6.56 21.04
CA LEU A 147 -12.44 -7.57 20.06
C LEU A 147 -12.75 -8.89 20.78
N SER A 148 -13.99 -9.37 20.69
CA SER A 148 -14.38 -10.67 21.23
C SER A 148 -13.89 -11.80 20.34
N LYS A 149 -13.66 -12.99 20.93
CA LYS A 149 -13.30 -14.19 20.15
C LYS A 149 -14.43 -14.52 19.17
N PRO A 150 -14.18 -14.53 17.85
CA PRO A 150 -15.21 -14.89 16.89
C PRO A 150 -15.48 -16.40 16.93
N ASN A 151 -16.72 -16.79 16.64
CA ASN A 151 -17.10 -18.21 16.50
C ASN A 151 -16.47 -18.87 15.26
N GLY A 152 -15.99 -18.08 14.31
CA GLY A 152 -15.46 -18.55 13.02
C GLY A 152 -16.55 -19.03 12.06
N ASN A 153 -16.13 -19.54 10.90
CA ASN A 153 -17.01 -20.17 9.93
C ASN A 153 -16.59 -21.65 9.75
N PRO A 154 -17.36 -22.62 10.28
CA PRO A 154 -17.00 -24.04 10.19
C PRO A 154 -17.14 -24.61 8.77
N SER A 155 -17.82 -23.91 7.85
CA SER A 155 -17.99 -24.31 6.45
C SER A 155 -17.68 -23.14 5.52
N PRO A 156 -16.40 -22.80 5.33
CA PRO A 156 -15.99 -21.69 4.49
C PRO A 156 -16.36 -21.94 3.02
N LYS A 157 -16.93 -20.92 2.37
CA LYS A 157 -17.18 -20.96 0.92
C LYS A 157 -15.84 -20.82 0.19
N PHE A 158 -15.62 -21.63 -0.84
CA PHE A 158 -14.47 -21.48 -1.72
C PHE A 158 -14.86 -20.67 -2.97
N ARG A 159 -13.88 -19.98 -3.55
CA ARG A 159 -13.99 -19.31 -4.84
C ARG A 159 -12.88 -19.82 -5.75
N ARG A 160 -13.23 -20.24 -6.96
CA ARG A 160 -12.22 -20.54 -8.00
C ARG A 160 -11.79 -19.23 -8.66
N VAL A 161 -10.48 -19.03 -8.75
CA VAL A 161 -9.86 -17.89 -9.44
C VAL A 161 -8.91 -18.42 -10.50
N MET A 162 -8.94 -17.82 -11.69
CA MET A 162 -7.91 -18.04 -12.70
C MET A 162 -6.84 -16.99 -12.51
N ILE A 163 -5.60 -17.44 -12.37
CA ILE A 163 -4.44 -16.57 -12.14
C ILE A 163 -3.50 -16.65 -13.34
N THR A 164 -2.89 -15.53 -13.67
CA THR A 164 -1.80 -15.47 -14.64
C THR A 164 -0.49 -15.55 -13.86
N GLN A 165 0.39 -16.46 -14.24
CA GLN A 165 1.73 -16.57 -13.68
C GLN A 165 2.75 -16.31 -14.77
N PHE A 166 3.84 -15.65 -14.41
CA PHE A 166 5.00 -15.53 -15.28
C PHE A 166 5.76 -16.84 -15.26
N GLN A 167 6.08 -17.36 -16.45
CA GLN A 167 7.09 -18.40 -16.59
C GLN A 167 8.45 -17.75 -16.31
N ARG A 168 9.15 -18.25 -15.29
CA ARG A 168 10.45 -17.72 -14.87
C ARG A 168 11.58 -18.61 -15.37
N GLU A 169 12.72 -18.00 -15.66
CA GLU A 169 13.94 -18.68 -16.06
C GLU A 169 14.64 -19.27 -14.84
N ALA A 170 14.57 -20.60 -14.69
CA ALA A 170 15.17 -21.31 -13.56
C ALA A 170 16.68 -21.05 -13.41
N ALA A 171 17.38 -20.78 -14.52
CA ALA A 171 18.80 -20.44 -14.50
C ALA A 171 19.11 -19.11 -13.79
N VAL A 172 18.21 -18.11 -13.90
CA VAL A 172 18.35 -16.83 -13.20
C VAL A 172 18.24 -17.05 -11.69
N GLU A 173 17.21 -17.78 -11.26
CA GLU A 173 16.98 -18.10 -9.86
C GLU A 173 18.15 -18.88 -9.26
N ALA A 174 18.56 -19.96 -9.91
CA ALA A 174 19.66 -20.80 -9.45
C ALA A 174 20.97 -20.03 -9.32
N TRP A 175 21.29 -19.19 -10.32
CA TRP A 175 22.52 -18.40 -10.30
C TRP A 175 22.52 -17.37 -9.16
N VAL A 176 21.42 -16.64 -8.96
CA VAL A 176 21.31 -15.64 -7.88
C VAL A 176 21.41 -16.29 -6.50
N LEU A 177 20.73 -17.42 -6.28
CA LEU A 177 20.82 -18.18 -5.03
C LEU A 177 22.23 -18.69 -4.77
N GLN A 178 22.94 -19.14 -5.81
CA GLN A 178 24.33 -19.57 -5.70
C GLN A 178 25.26 -18.41 -5.32
N GLN A 179 25.10 -17.23 -5.95
CA GLN A 179 25.90 -16.05 -5.63
C GLN A 179 25.67 -15.56 -4.20
N ALA A 180 24.43 -15.66 -3.71
CA ALA A 180 24.08 -15.27 -2.35
C ALA A 180 24.72 -16.17 -1.28
N ALA A 181 25.16 -17.38 -1.64
CA ALA A 181 25.84 -18.32 -0.74
C ALA A 181 25.09 -18.55 0.60
N GLY A 182 23.75 -18.57 0.55
CA GLY A 182 22.90 -18.73 1.73
C GLY A 182 22.85 -17.51 2.66
N ILE A 183 23.34 -16.34 2.22
CA ILE A 183 23.24 -15.07 2.93
C ILE A 183 22.21 -14.18 2.24
N CYS A 184 21.30 -13.58 3.00
CA CYS A 184 20.33 -12.62 2.49
C CYS A 184 21.03 -11.37 1.98
N GLU A 185 20.76 -10.97 0.73
CA GLU A 185 21.40 -9.82 0.10
C GLU A 185 20.82 -8.46 0.52
N CYS A 186 19.95 -8.44 1.53
CA CYS A 186 19.37 -7.21 2.10
C CYS A 186 19.81 -6.98 3.54
N CYS A 187 19.66 -7.98 4.42
CA CYS A 187 20.04 -7.85 5.82
C CYS A 187 21.37 -8.51 6.18
N GLU A 188 22.05 -9.12 5.21
CA GLU A 188 23.36 -9.77 5.35
C GLU A 188 23.40 -10.90 6.38
N LYS A 189 22.23 -11.40 6.79
CA LYS A 189 22.10 -12.53 7.71
C LYS A 189 22.03 -13.85 6.93
N PRO A 190 22.50 -14.96 7.52
CA PRO A 190 22.28 -16.29 6.96
C PRO A 190 20.80 -16.60 6.75
N ALA A 191 20.52 -17.51 5.82
CA ALA A 191 19.20 -18.09 5.62
C ALA A 191 18.65 -18.60 6.97
N PRO A 192 17.35 -18.38 7.25
CA PRO A 192 16.77 -18.71 8.55
C PRO A 192 16.69 -20.22 8.82
N PHE A 193 16.70 -21.04 7.78
CA PHE A 193 16.66 -22.51 7.84
C PHE A 193 17.14 -23.09 6.51
N ASN A 194 17.31 -24.42 6.46
CA ASN A 194 17.57 -25.17 5.25
C ASN A 194 16.30 -25.88 4.75
N GLY A 195 16.14 -25.99 3.44
CA GLY A 195 15.11 -26.78 2.79
C GLY A 195 15.27 -28.28 3.05
N ALA A 196 14.26 -29.06 2.63
CA ALA A 196 14.30 -30.52 2.74
C ALA A 196 15.41 -31.16 1.87
N ASP A 197 15.91 -30.42 0.87
CA ASP A 197 17.07 -30.74 0.05
C ASP A 197 18.41 -30.41 0.73
N GLY A 198 18.38 -29.81 1.92
CA GLY A 198 19.56 -29.39 2.68
C GLY A 198 20.13 -28.03 2.29
N LEU A 199 19.56 -27.36 1.28
CA LEU A 199 20.05 -26.06 0.81
C LEU A 199 19.53 -24.90 1.69
N PRO A 200 20.30 -23.80 1.87
CA PRO A 200 19.83 -22.61 2.58
C PRO A 200 18.58 -22.01 1.93
N TYR A 201 17.55 -21.70 2.73
CA TYR A 201 16.28 -21.19 2.22
C TYR A 201 16.28 -19.67 2.07
N LEU A 202 16.39 -19.19 0.82
CA LEU A 202 16.17 -17.80 0.42
C LEU A 202 15.12 -17.76 -0.71
N GLU A 203 14.41 -16.63 -0.81
CA GLU A 203 13.40 -16.38 -1.83
C GLU A 203 13.98 -15.41 -2.88
N LEU A 204 13.84 -15.75 -4.17
CA LEU A 204 14.17 -14.83 -5.24
C LEU A 204 13.17 -13.67 -5.29
N HIS A 205 13.69 -12.45 -5.35
CA HIS A 205 12.91 -11.23 -5.50
C HIS A 205 13.42 -10.41 -6.69
N TYR A 206 12.51 -10.04 -7.59
CA TYR A 206 12.80 -9.09 -8.65
C TYR A 206 12.57 -7.66 -8.13
N VAL A 207 13.63 -6.85 -8.07
CA VAL A 207 13.60 -5.49 -7.51
C VAL A 207 12.62 -4.61 -8.28
N ARG A 208 12.62 -4.70 -9.61
CA ARG A 208 11.48 -4.32 -10.46
C ARG A 208 10.65 -5.57 -10.72
N GLN A 209 9.46 -5.63 -10.12
CA GLN A 209 8.61 -6.82 -10.18
C GLN A 209 8.18 -7.15 -11.62
N LEU A 210 8.09 -8.44 -11.96
CA LEU A 210 7.61 -8.90 -13.29
C LEU A 210 6.20 -8.38 -13.61
N ALA A 211 5.31 -8.33 -12.61
CA ALA A 211 3.97 -7.78 -12.75
C ALA A 211 3.96 -6.27 -13.08
N GLU A 212 5.07 -5.58 -12.82
CA GLU A 212 5.30 -4.18 -13.12
C GLU A 212 6.17 -3.98 -14.38
N GLY A 213 6.35 -5.04 -15.16
CA GLY A 213 7.13 -5.06 -16.40
C GLY A 213 8.64 -5.07 -16.17
N GLY A 214 9.12 -5.55 -15.02
CA GLY A 214 10.54 -5.81 -14.82
C GLY A 214 11.01 -7.05 -15.59
N PRO A 215 12.28 -7.11 -16.02
CA PRO A 215 12.83 -8.25 -16.74
C PRO A 215 13.19 -9.41 -15.80
N ASP A 216 13.04 -10.64 -16.28
CA ASP A 216 13.58 -11.83 -15.62
C ASP A 216 15.07 -11.97 -15.94
N THR A 217 15.90 -11.27 -15.16
CA THR A 217 17.36 -11.19 -15.39
C THR A 217 18.09 -11.11 -14.05
N VAL A 218 19.34 -11.55 -14.05
CA VAL A 218 20.21 -11.47 -12.85
C VAL A 218 20.47 -10.03 -12.39
N SER A 219 20.43 -9.06 -13.30
CA SER A 219 20.59 -7.63 -13.02
C SER A 219 19.34 -6.97 -12.41
N ASN A 220 18.26 -7.72 -12.25
CA ASN A 220 17.02 -7.28 -11.60
C ASN A 220 16.63 -8.16 -10.41
N ALA A 221 17.42 -9.18 -10.07
CA ALA A 221 17.04 -10.21 -9.11
C ALA A 221 18.00 -10.31 -7.91
N VAL A 222 17.44 -10.53 -6.73
CA VAL A 222 18.16 -10.70 -5.44
C VAL A 222 17.59 -11.89 -4.65
N ALA A 223 18.45 -12.54 -3.86
CA ALA A 223 18.08 -13.58 -2.91
C ALA A 223 17.85 -12.96 -1.53
N LEU A 224 16.63 -13.10 -1.01
CA LEU A 224 16.22 -12.50 0.24
C LEU A 224 15.73 -13.55 1.23
N CYS A 225 15.96 -13.35 2.52
CA CYS A 225 15.25 -14.14 3.52
C CYS A 225 13.75 -13.80 3.48
N PRO A 226 12.86 -14.71 3.93
CA PRO A 226 11.42 -14.49 3.90
C PRO A 226 11.00 -13.16 4.55
N ASN A 227 11.65 -12.75 5.65
CA ASN A 227 11.33 -11.49 6.33
C ASN A 227 11.65 -10.27 5.46
N CYS A 228 12.87 -10.19 4.90
CA CYS A 228 13.28 -9.09 4.03
C CYS A 228 12.45 -9.05 2.74
N HIS A 229 12.12 -10.22 2.18
CA HIS A 229 11.28 -10.29 1.00
C HIS A 229 9.88 -9.72 1.27
N ARG A 230 9.24 -10.10 2.40
CA ARG A 230 7.93 -9.54 2.77
C ARG A 230 8.02 -8.04 3.10
N GLU A 231 9.09 -7.58 3.75
CA GLU A 231 9.26 -6.16 4.07
C GLU A 231 9.43 -5.30 2.81
N ILE A 232 10.12 -5.77 1.79
CA ILE A 232 10.23 -5.04 0.51
C ILE A 232 8.88 -4.91 -0.20
N HIS A 233 7.99 -5.88 -0.05
CA HIS A 233 6.64 -5.77 -0.63
C HIS A 233 5.72 -4.88 0.21
N TYR A 234 5.69 -5.07 1.54
CA TYR A 234 4.61 -4.54 2.39
C TYR A 234 5.08 -3.57 3.48
N GLY A 235 6.39 -3.45 3.68
CA GLY A 235 7.00 -2.65 4.72
C GLY A 235 6.95 -1.15 4.41
N ILE A 236 6.93 -0.34 5.46
CA ILE A 236 7.00 1.12 5.32
C ILE A 236 8.33 1.58 4.70
N ASN A 237 9.38 0.76 4.87
CA ASN A 237 10.72 1.00 4.34
C ASN A 237 10.96 0.40 2.96
N ALA A 238 9.94 -0.18 2.30
CA ALA A 238 10.07 -0.88 1.02
C ALA A 238 10.92 -0.11 -0.01
N GLN A 239 10.59 1.15 -0.29
CA GLN A 239 11.34 1.98 -1.23
C GLN A 239 12.79 2.24 -0.80
N ALA A 240 13.02 2.41 0.50
CA ALA A 240 14.37 2.62 1.03
C ALA A 240 15.22 1.34 0.92
N LEU A 241 14.61 0.18 1.19
CA LEU A 241 15.27 -1.12 1.01
C LEU A 241 15.58 -1.40 -0.47
N SER A 242 14.64 -1.14 -1.39
CA SER A 242 14.91 -1.26 -2.82
C SER A 242 16.04 -0.33 -3.28
N ALA A 243 16.07 0.91 -2.78
CA ALA A 243 17.16 1.83 -3.08
C ALA A 243 18.50 1.32 -2.54
N TRP A 244 18.52 0.85 -1.29
CA TRP A 244 19.71 0.27 -0.66
C TRP A 244 20.24 -0.93 -1.45
N LEU A 245 19.36 -1.81 -1.95
CA LEU A 245 19.76 -2.94 -2.79
C LEU A 245 20.49 -2.49 -4.06
N TYR A 246 19.96 -1.50 -4.77
CA TYR A 246 20.65 -0.96 -5.95
C TYR A 246 22.02 -0.37 -5.63
N ASP A 247 22.20 0.16 -4.43
CA ASP A 247 23.45 0.79 -4.02
C ASP A 247 24.49 -0.22 -3.52
N ASN A 248 24.06 -1.41 -3.05
CA ASN A 248 24.93 -2.40 -2.39
C ASN A 248 25.09 -3.72 -3.13
N VAL A 249 24.18 -4.07 -4.05
CA VAL A 249 24.25 -5.28 -4.86
C VAL A 249 24.77 -4.93 -6.25
N ALA A 250 26.07 -5.09 -6.46
CA ALA A 250 26.80 -4.57 -7.62
C ALA A 250 26.26 -5.00 -8.99
N ARG A 251 25.57 -6.14 -9.09
CA ARG A 251 24.99 -6.62 -10.36
C ARG A 251 23.68 -5.93 -10.74
N LEU A 252 23.03 -5.22 -9.82
CA LEU A 252 21.73 -4.61 -10.10
C LEU A 252 21.88 -3.39 -10.99
N ILE A 253 20.98 -3.26 -11.98
CA ILE A 253 20.94 -2.13 -12.91
C ILE A 253 19.58 -1.45 -12.78
N ARG A 254 19.59 -0.11 -12.61
CA ARG A 254 18.36 0.70 -12.62
C ARG A 254 17.95 0.96 -14.07
N ASP A 255 16.93 0.25 -14.52
CA ASP A 255 16.28 0.44 -15.83
C ASP A 255 15.08 1.40 -15.75
#